data_AF-A0A968MYY6-F1
#
_entry.id   AF-A0A968MYY6-F1
#
_cell.length_a   1.000
_cell.length_b   1.000
_cell.length_c   1.000
_cell.angle_alpha   90.00
_cell.angle_beta   90.00
_cell.angle_gamma   90.00
#
_symmetry.space_group_name_H-M   'P 1'
#
loop_
_entity.id
_entity.type
_entity.pdbx_description
1 polymer ?
#
loop_
_entity_poly.entity_id
_entity_poly.type
_entity_poly.pdbx_seq_one_letter_code
_entity_poly.pdbx_strand_id
1 'polypeptide(L)'
;MIKAIDKLISDIESAKWTKQTDIKETRPDADCVHSDGFYFFDLNVHRTMILIVFEDYEATVIWTGSHDEYDKTFKGNKTTIEKWLRVQKLI
;
A
#
# COMPACT_ATOMS: atom_id res chain seq x y z
N MET A 1 -15.31 -9.03 2.39
CA MET A 1 -14.53 -7.90 2.94
C MET A 1 -13.50 -8.41 3.94
N ILE A 2 -13.92 -8.99 5.08
CA ILE A 2 -13.01 -9.58 6.08
C ILE A 2 -12.00 -10.56 5.47
N LYS A 3 -12.47 -11.52 4.65
CA LYS A 3 -11.61 -12.50 3.96
C LYS A 3 -10.50 -11.90 3.07
N ALA A 4 -10.73 -10.73 2.46
CA ALA A 4 -9.73 -10.12 1.57
C ALA A 4 -8.63 -9.41 2.37
N ILE A 5 -9.01 -8.83 3.51
CA ILE A 5 -8.08 -8.21 4.47
C ILE A 5 -7.27 -9.30 5.17
N ASP A 6 -7.91 -10.36 5.66
CA ASP A 6 -7.21 -11.49 6.30
C ASP A 6 -6.20 -12.14 5.34
N LYS A 7 -6.58 -12.28 4.06
CA LYS A 7 -5.67 -12.77 3.03
C LYS A 7 -4.48 -11.84 2.84
N LEU A 8 -4.71 -10.53 2.73
CA LEU A 8 -3.62 -9.55 2.60
C LEU A 8 -2.67 -9.59 3.81
N ILE A 9 -3.20 -9.66 5.02
CA ILE A 9 -2.39 -9.79 6.24
C ILE A 9 -1.56 -11.07 6.19
N SER A 10 -2.17 -12.21 5.90
CA SER A 10 -1.46 -13.49 5.80
C SER A 10 -0.42 -13.49 4.67
N ASP A 11 -0.70 -12.84 3.53
CA ASP A 11 0.24 -12.71 2.41
C ASP A 11 1.47 -11.90 2.86
N ILE A 12 1.27 -10.79 3.58
CA ILE A 12 2.35 -9.93 4.08
C ILE A 12 3.15 -10.63 5.19
N GLU A 13 2.49 -11.28 6.16
CA GLU A 13 3.16 -11.96 7.28
C GLU A 13 3.98 -13.18 6.82
N SER A 14 3.54 -13.86 5.76
CA SER A 14 4.28 -14.99 5.17
C SER A 14 5.29 -14.55 4.12
N ALA A 15 5.25 -13.28 3.70
CA ALA A 15 6.15 -12.76 2.69
C ALA A 15 7.58 -12.67 3.22
N LYS A 16 8.52 -13.04 2.36
CA LYS A 16 9.96 -12.83 2.58
C LYS A 16 10.49 -11.79 1.62
N TRP A 17 9.81 -10.64 1.56
CA TRP A 17 10.18 -9.58 0.65
C TRP A 17 11.46 -8.91 1.13
N THR A 18 12.45 -8.86 0.24
CA THR A 18 13.74 -8.20 0.48
C THR A 18 13.96 -7.00 -0.42
N LYS A 19 13.14 -6.89 -1.47
CA LYS A 19 13.21 -5.81 -2.47
C LYS A 19 11.83 -5.63 -3.13
N GLN A 20 11.66 -4.48 -3.79
CA GLN A 20 10.39 -4.10 -4.42
C GLN A 20 9.92 -5.10 -5.49
N THR A 21 10.84 -5.76 -6.20
CA THR A 21 10.49 -6.77 -7.22
C THR A 21 9.75 -7.96 -6.61
N ASP A 22 10.10 -8.36 -5.38
CA ASP A 22 9.49 -9.51 -4.70
C ASP A 22 8.01 -9.23 -4.40
N ILE A 23 7.70 -7.98 -4.04
CA ILE A 23 6.31 -7.54 -3.85
C ILE A 23 5.56 -7.68 -5.17
N LYS A 24 6.11 -7.17 -6.28
CA LYS A 24 5.41 -7.19 -7.58
C LYS A 24 5.21 -8.61 -8.12
N GLU A 25 6.12 -9.53 -7.84
CA GLU A 25 6.01 -10.95 -8.22
C GLU A 25 4.91 -11.68 -7.43
N THR A 26 4.81 -11.42 -6.13
CA THR A 26 3.82 -12.08 -5.24
C THR A 26 2.46 -11.38 -5.23
N ARG A 27 2.47 -10.06 -5.39
CA ARG A 27 1.30 -9.16 -5.44
C ARG A 27 1.39 -8.24 -6.65
N PRO A 28 1.04 -8.74 -7.85
CA PRO A 28 1.03 -7.94 -9.08
C PRO A 28 0.10 -6.73 -9.02
N ASP A 29 -0.89 -6.75 -8.14
CA ASP A 29 -1.80 -5.65 -7.85
C ASP A 29 -1.16 -4.50 -7.07
N ALA A 30 0.00 -4.73 -6.43
CA ALA A 30 0.69 -3.69 -5.68
C ALA A 30 1.27 -2.60 -6.61
N ASP A 31 0.98 -1.34 -6.33
CA ASP A 31 1.54 -0.18 -7.03
C ASP A 31 2.42 0.66 -6.10
N CYS A 32 3.68 0.85 -6.48
CA CYS A 32 4.64 1.67 -5.75
C CYS A 32 4.42 3.14 -6.07
N VAL A 33 3.95 3.90 -5.08
CA VAL A 33 3.54 5.30 -5.27
C VAL A 33 4.53 6.31 -4.69
N HIS A 34 5.51 5.86 -3.89
CA HIS A 34 6.57 6.71 -3.35
C HIS A 34 7.87 5.92 -3.16
N SER A 35 9.02 6.58 -3.30
CA SER A 35 10.35 5.96 -3.15
C SER A 35 10.58 5.33 -1.79
N ASP A 36 9.95 5.87 -0.76
CA ASP A 36 10.13 5.48 0.64
C ASP A 36 9.37 4.17 0.99
N GLY A 37 8.82 3.48 0.01
CA GLY A 37 8.19 2.17 0.21
C GLY A 37 6.69 2.24 0.49
N PHE A 38 5.99 3.26 0.00
CA PHE A 38 4.53 3.31 0.05
C PHE A 38 3.91 2.60 -1.16
N TYR A 39 3.02 1.65 -0.87
CA TYR A 39 2.33 0.84 -1.87
C TYR A 39 0.82 0.93 -1.72
N PHE A 40 0.10 0.95 -2.84
CA PHE A 40 -1.32 0.64 -2.84
C PHE A 40 -1.56 -0.81 -3.22
N PHE A 41 -2.42 -1.49 -2.46
CA PHE A 41 -2.93 -2.82 -2.79
C PHE A 41 -4.40 -2.74 -3.15
N ASP A 42 -4.81 -3.51 -4.17
CA ASP A 42 -6.19 -3.57 -4.63
C ASP A 42 -6.91 -4.76 -3.95
N LEU A 43 -7.92 -4.43 -3.16
CA LEU A 43 -8.77 -5.37 -2.44
C LEU A 43 -10.19 -5.38 -3.03
N ASN A 44 -10.26 -5.49 -4.37
CA ASN A 44 -11.47 -5.60 -5.19
C ASN A 44 -12.32 -4.33 -5.21
N VAL A 45 -13.01 -4.01 -4.12
CA VAL A 45 -13.79 -2.76 -4.00
C VAL A 45 -13.11 -1.73 -3.09
N HIS A 46 -12.06 -2.13 -2.39
CA HIS A 46 -11.24 -1.26 -1.53
C HIS A 46 -9.82 -1.16 -2.06
N ARG A 47 -9.13 -0.09 -1.67
CA ARG A 47 -7.68 0.07 -1.79
C ARG A 47 -7.11 0.38 -0.42
N THR A 48 -5.89 -0.09 -0.20
CA THR A 48 -5.16 0.18 1.04
C THR A 48 -3.76 0.66 0.72
N MET A 49 -3.31 1.71 1.41
CA MET A 49 -1.94 2.17 1.37
C MET A 49 -1.18 1.51 2.52
N ILE A 50 -0.04 0.90 2.21
CA ILE A 50 0.83 0.25 3.19
C ILE A 50 2.25 0.75 2.97
N LEU A 51 2.90 1.16 4.05
CA LEU A 51 4.33 1.42 4.11
C LEU A 51 5.02 0.09 4.42
N ILE A 52 5.95 -0.33 3.56
CA ILE A 52 6.74 -1.55 3.76
C ILE A 52 8.19 -1.15 3.97
N VAL A 53 8.71 -1.46 5.16
CA VAL A 53 10.10 -1.21 5.56
C VAL A 53 10.84 -2.54 5.55
N PHE A 54 11.58 -2.81 4.47
CA PHE A 54 12.26 -4.10 4.27
C PHE A 54 13.36 -4.37 5.31
N GLU A 55 14.05 -3.32 5.78
CA GLU A 55 15.14 -3.45 6.76
C GLU A 55 14.62 -3.93 8.11
N ASP A 56 13.41 -3.50 8.48
CA ASP A 56 12.77 -3.82 9.76
C ASP A 56 11.78 -4.98 9.65
N TYR A 57 11.59 -5.55 8.46
CA TYR A 57 10.53 -6.53 8.16
C TYR A 57 9.14 -6.09 8.64
N GLU A 58 8.87 -4.79 8.50
CA GLU A 58 7.65 -4.15 9.00
C GLU A 58 6.75 -3.73 7.84
N ALA A 59 5.43 -3.91 8.03
CA ALA A 59 4.41 -3.36 7.17
C ALA A 59 3.38 -2.61 8.01
N THR A 60 3.20 -1.32 7.72
CA THR A 60 2.27 -0.45 8.44
C THR A 60 1.16 0.02 7.50
N VAL A 61 -0.09 -0.22 7.89
CA VAL A 61 -1.26 0.28 7.14
C VAL A 61 -1.41 1.78 7.39
N ILE A 62 -1.26 2.57 6.34
CA ILE A 62 -1.29 4.03 6.38
C ILE A 62 -2.68 4.57 6.08
N TRP A 63 -3.40 3.91 5.17
CA TRP A 63 -4.71 4.36 4.74
C TRP A 63 -5.53 3.19 4.20
N THR A 64 -6.85 3.22 4.39
CA THR A 64 -7.77 2.27 3.78
C THR A 64 -9.04 3.00 3.32
N GLY A 65 -9.61 2.58 2.20
CA GLY A 65 -10.86 3.14 1.71
C GLY A 65 -11.33 2.47 0.43
N SER A 66 -12.49 2.86 -0.06
CA SER A 66 -13.04 2.45 -1.34
C SER A 66 -12.27 3.04 -2.53
N HIS A 67 -12.54 2.53 -3.73
CA HIS A 67 -12.05 3.13 -4.98
C HIS A 67 -12.49 4.59 -5.13
N ASP A 68 -13.75 4.91 -4.79
CA ASP A 68 -14.26 6.28 -4.84
C ASP A 68 -13.53 7.22 -3.86
N GLU A 69 -13.22 6.74 -2.66
CA GLU A 69 -12.46 7.51 -1.67
C GLU A 69 -11.00 7.69 -2.08
N TYR A 70 -10.41 6.67 -2.71
CA TYR A 70 -9.09 6.76 -3.30
C TYR A 70 -9.06 7.85 -4.38
N ASP A 71 -10.02 7.84 -5.32
CA ASP A 71 -10.07 8.81 -6.40
C ASP A 71 -10.36 10.23 -5.89
N LYS A 72 -11.23 10.37 -4.88
CA LYS A 72 -11.51 11.67 -4.23
C LYS A 72 -10.27 12.23 -3.52
N THR A 73 -9.52 11.38 -2.82
CA THR A 73 -8.37 11.78 -1.99
C THR A 73 -7.12 12.01 -2.84
N PHE A 74 -6.78 11.04 -3.70
CA PHE A 74 -5.49 10.96 -4.37
C PHE A 74 -5.56 11.28 -5.87
N LYS A 75 -6.76 11.16 -6.47
CA LYS A 75 -7.00 11.44 -7.91
C LYS A 75 -6.08 10.68 -8.86
N GLY A 76 -5.60 9.51 -8.46
CA GLY A 76 -4.63 8.70 -9.21
C GLY A 76 -3.28 9.39 -9.46
N ASN A 77 -2.94 10.44 -8.72
CA ASN A 77 -1.77 11.27 -8.99
C ASN A 77 -0.70 11.12 -7.89
N LYS A 78 0.51 10.68 -8.28
CA LYS A 78 1.65 10.51 -7.35
C LYS A 78 2.05 11.81 -6.64
N THR A 79 1.96 12.97 -7.30
CA THR A 79 2.20 14.28 -6.67
C THR A 79 1.14 14.61 -5.61
N THR A 80 -0.12 14.23 -5.82
CA THR A 80 -1.17 14.41 -4.80
C THR A 80 -0.92 13.49 -3.60
N ILE A 81 -0.52 12.24 -3.87
CA ILE A 81 -0.14 11.27 -2.83
C ILE A 81 1.02 11.81 -2.00
N GLU A 82 2.09 12.29 -2.64
CA GLU A 82 3.25 12.87 -1.93
C GLU A 82 2.83 14.08 -1.06
N LYS A 83 2.03 15.00 -1.60
CA LYS A 83 1.50 16.13 -0.82
C LYS A 83 0.67 15.66 0.37
N TRP A 84 -0.15 14.65 0.19
CA TRP A 84 -0.96 14.08 1.27
C TRP A 84 -0.09 13.47 2.36
N LEU A 85 0.94 12.71 2.00
CA LEU A 85 1.89 12.12 2.94
C LEU A 85 2.62 13.18 3.78
N ARG A 86 3.05 14.29 3.15
CA ARG A 86 3.67 15.43 3.85
C ARG A 86 2.72 16.09 4.86
N VAL A 87 1.44 16.26 4.48
CA VAL A 87 0.42 16.82 5.38
C VAL A 87 0.16 15.90 6.57
N GLN A 88 0.18 14.58 6.36
CA GLN A 88 0.07 13.58 7.43
C GLN A 88 1.36 13.42 8.25
N LYS A 89 2.47 14.08 7.86
CA LYS A 89 3.80 13.97 8.49
C LYS A 89 4.35 12.54 8.47
N LEU A 90 4.07 11.82 7.39
CA LEU A 90 4.59 10.48 7.14
C LEU A 90 5.89 10.49 6.32
N ILE A 91 6.17 11.63 5.68
CA ILE A 91 7.42 11.96 4.95
C ILE A 91 7.76 13.44 5.14
#